data_AF-A0A0Q0YQ93-F1
#
_entry.id   AF-A0A0Q0YQ93-F1
#
_cell.length_a   1.000
_cell.length_b   1.000
_cell.length_c   1.000
_cell.angle_alpha   90.00
_cell.angle_beta   90.00
_cell.angle_gamma   90.00
#
_symmetry.space_group_name_H-M   'P 1'
#
loop_
_entity.id
_entity.type
_entity.pdbx_description
1 polymer ?
#
loop_
_entity_poly.entity_id
_entity_poly.type
_entity_poly.pdbx_seq_one_letter_code
_entity_poly.pdbx_strand_id
1 'polypeptide(L)'
;MKTSRFFFYIAVIIILNLIPLKAFAYSYGDPNKEAVAEAYKEMKEKLNEQPPNFAAAKEIFGTIKEEIDMHMGLEPSKAVLAAIEAKDRQAVIKDMEKILVLNIARRLDNIEANFDQYDTSKRLLAKAFATYEALSPIIQGKDPALDKQLRTEFDKALHSLGNPGLFGVGEKKSDINAFKKSKETILTVLQQQFGLKSLEVGHFSDSATEKPDEVKKKEWTDLSKPKNWIPLIIIVAIIIGTALIYVRRRKRA
;
A
#
# COMPACT_ATOMS: atom_id res chain seq x y z
N MET A 1 43.26 22.02 -21.48
CA MET A 1 42.88 20.94 -20.54
C MET A 1 41.62 21.22 -19.69
N LYS A 2 41.27 22.47 -19.32
CA LYS A 2 40.07 22.76 -18.51
C LYS A 2 38.73 22.55 -19.25
N THR A 3 38.67 22.85 -20.55
CA THR A 3 37.47 22.70 -21.39
C THR A 3 37.08 21.24 -21.64
N SER A 4 38.06 20.35 -21.86
CA SER A 4 37.80 18.91 -22.04
C SER A 4 37.23 18.23 -20.80
N ARG A 5 37.63 18.66 -19.59
CA ARG A 5 37.05 18.17 -18.33
C ARG A 5 35.60 18.62 -18.16
N PHE A 6 35.27 19.85 -18.57
CA PHE A 6 33.90 20.37 -18.51
C PHE A 6 32.95 19.57 -19.42
N PHE A 7 33.36 19.26 -20.65
CA PHE A 7 32.59 18.40 -21.54
C PHE A 7 32.42 16.98 -21.01
N PHE A 8 33.43 16.43 -20.34
CA PHE A 8 33.33 15.12 -19.69
C PHE A 8 32.29 15.12 -18.55
N TYR A 9 32.27 16.15 -17.70
CA TYR A 9 31.27 16.25 -16.64
C TYR A 9 29.85 16.41 -17.18
N ILE A 10 29.67 17.18 -18.26
CA ILE A 10 28.37 17.32 -18.93
C ILE A 10 27.93 15.98 -19.54
N ALA A 11 28.82 15.25 -20.20
CA ALA A 11 28.52 13.95 -20.78
C ALA A 11 28.11 12.93 -19.70
N VAL A 12 28.81 12.90 -18.55
CA VAL A 12 28.46 12.03 -17.42
C VAL A 12 27.09 12.38 -16.83
N ILE A 13 26.76 13.67 -16.69
CA ILE A 13 25.44 14.11 -16.21
C ILE A 13 24.34 13.68 -17.18
N ILE A 14 24.56 13.82 -18.50
CA ILE A 14 23.58 13.42 -19.51
C ILE A 14 23.36 11.90 -19.48
N ILE A 15 24.42 11.10 -19.38
CA ILE A 15 24.34 9.63 -19.30
C ILE A 15 23.58 9.19 -18.04
N LEU A 16 23.82 9.83 -16.89
CA LEU A 16 23.12 9.53 -15.64
C LEU A 16 21.62 9.85 -15.69
N ASN A 17 21.19 10.81 -16.52
CA ASN A 17 19.78 11.17 -16.69
C ASN A 17 19.07 10.38 -17.80
N LEU A 18 19.82 9.67 -18.65
CA LEU A 18 19.26 8.79 -19.70
C LEU A 18 18.88 7.41 -19.17
N ILE A 19 19.31 7.04 -17.97
CA ILE A 19 18.85 5.82 -17.30
C ILE A 19 17.46 6.14 -16.74
N PRO A 20 16.37 5.54 -17.25
CA PRO A 20 15.07 5.69 -16.64
C PRO A 20 15.15 5.05 -15.25
N LEU A 21 15.36 5.87 -14.23
CA LEU A 21 15.06 5.49 -12.86
C LEU A 21 13.55 5.24 -12.86
N LYS A 22 13.17 3.96 -12.96
CA LYS A 22 11.81 3.53 -12.69
C LYS A 22 11.57 3.83 -11.21
N ALA A 23 11.16 5.05 -10.93
CA ALA A 23 10.59 5.39 -9.65
C ALA A 23 9.30 4.59 -9.58
N PHE A 24 9.35 3.46 -8.88
CA PHE A 24 8.15 2.83 -8.37
C PHE A 24 7.57 3.81 -7.36
N ALA A 25 6.74 4.74 -7.84
CA ALA A 25 5.80 5.42 -6.99
C ALA A 25 4.82 4.35 -6.53
N TYR A 26 5.27 3.55 -5.55
CA TYR A 26 4.43 2.61 -4.84
C TYR A 26 3.24 3.42 -4.38
N SER A 27 2.04 2.97 -4.74
CA SER A 27 0.80 3.66 -4.45
C SER A 27 0.47 3.51 -2.96
N TYR A 28 1.29 4.08 -2.08
CA TYR A 28 1.09 4.04 -0.63
C TYR A 28 -0.17 4.83 -0.20
N GLY A 29 -0.66 5.74 -1.04
CA GLY A 29 -1.75 6.66 -0.69
C GLY A 29 -3.12 6.37 -1.28
N ASP A 30 -3.27 5.42 -2.21
CA ASP A 30 -4.59 5.10 -2.77
C ASP A 30 -5.25 3.99 -1.93
N PRO A 31 -6.28 4.31 -1.12
CA PRO A 31 -6.98 3.29 -0.33
C PRO A 31 -7.70 2.26 -1.20
N ASN A 32 -7.94 2.55 -2.47
CA ASN A 32 -8.57 1.64 -3.41
C ASN A 32 -7.57 0.69 -4.09
N LYS A 33 -6.26 0.84 -3.82
CA LYS A 33 -5.22 -0.07 -4.31
C LYS A 33 -4.57 -0.82 -3.15
N GLU A 34 -4.38 -2.11 -3.38
CA GLU A 34 -3.76 -3.03 -2.45
C GLU A 34 -2.68 -3.82 -3.19
N ALA A 35 -1.44 -3.78 -2.70
CA ALA A 35 -0.27 -4.22 -3.46
C ALA A 35 -0.32 -5.72 -3.82
N VAL A 36 -0.76 -6.56 -2.89
CA VAL A 36 -0.91 -8.00 -3.11
C VAL A 36 -2.00 -8.28 -4.14
N ALA A 37 -3.11 -7.53 -4.10
CA ALA A 37 -4.22 -7.64 -5.04
C ALA A 37 -3.82 -7.21 -6.47
N GLU A 38 -3.06 -6.11 -6.60
CA GLU A 38 -2.56 -5.64 -7.89
C GLU A 38 -1.52 -6.62 -8.47
N ALA A 39 -0.57 -7.08 -7.65
CA ALA A 39 0.39 -8.09 -8.07
C ALA A 39 -0.29 -9.39 -8.53
N TYR A 40 -1.35 -9.84 -7.86
CA TYR A 40 -2.14 -10.98 -8.34
C TYR A 40 -2.74 -10.74 -9.73
N LYS A 41 -3.34 -9.57 -9.98
CA LYS A 41 -3.91 -9.23 -11.30
C LYS A 41 -2.83 -9.25 -12.39
N GLU A 42 -1.69 -8.63 -12.12
CA GLU A 42 -0.55 -8.59 -13.05
C GLU A 42 0.04 -9.99 -13.30
N MET A 43 0.24 -10.79 -12.24
CA MET A 43 0.69 -12.18 -12.36
C MET A 43 -0.28 -12.99 -13.22
N LYS A 44 -1.59 -12.85 -12.99
CA LYS A 44 -2.61 -13.55 -13.75
C LYS A 44 -2.60 -13.16 -15.22
N GLU A 45 -2.40 -11.88 -15.54
CA GLU A 45 -2.20 -11.42 -16.91
C GLU A 45 -0.99 -12.11 -17.56
N LYS A 46 0.17 -12.09 -16.90
CA LYS A 46 1.41 -12.73 -17.41
C LYS A 46 1.30 -14.23 -17.60
N LEU A 47 0.59 -14.90 -16.70
CA LEU A 47 0.37 -16.34 -16.79
C LEU A 47 -0.67 -16.74 -17.84
N ASN A 48 -1.48 -15.79 -18.31
CA ASN A 48 -2.44 -16.00 -19.40
C ASN A 48 -1.85 -15.71 -20.80
N GLU A 49 -0.62 -15.18 -20.89
CA GLU A 49 0.12 -15.06 -22.15
C GLU A 49 0.34 -16.44 -22.81
N GLN A 50 0.63 -16.45 -24.11
CA GLN A 50 0.88 -17.68 -24.86
C GLN A 50 2.24 -17.62 -25.59
N PRO A 51 3.29 -18.30 -25.06
CA PRO A 51 3.29 -19.16 -23.88
C PRO A 51 3.22 -18.39 -22.54
N PRO A 52 2.75 -19.01 -21.44
CA PRO A 52 2.68 -18.36 -20.12
C PRO A 52 4.04 -17.84 -19.64
N ASN A 53 4.06 -16.61 -19.15
CA ASN A 53 5.29 -15.94 -18.74
C ASN A 53 5.56 -16.07 -17.23
N PHE A 54 6.06 -17.24 -16.83
CA PHE A 54 6.40 -17.54 -15.44
C PHE A 54 7.56 -16.70 -14.89
N ALA A 55 8.48 -16.23 -15.75
CA ALA A 55 9.58 -15.38 -15.34
C ALA A 55 9.06 -14.02 -14.85
N ALA A 56 8.19 -13.37 -15.64
CA ALA A 56 7.56 -12.13 -15.24
C ALA A 56 6.66 -12.32 -14.00
N ALA A 57 5.92 -13.41 -13.91
CA ALA A 57 5.13 -13.72 -12.71
C ALA A 57 6.00 -13.86 -11.46
N LYS A 58 7.20 -14.45 -11.57
CA LYS A 58 8.18 -14.55 -10.46
C LYS A 58 8.70 -13.19 -10.03
N GLU A 59 9.02 -12.31 -10.99
CA GLU A 59 9.46 -10.94 -10.72
C GLU A 59 8.38 -10.13 -10.00
N ILE A 60 7.14 -10.18 -10.49
CA ILE A 60 5.99 -9.51 -9.87
C ILE A 60 5.77 -10.02 -8.45
N PHE A 61 5.74 -11.35 -8.25
CA PHE A 61 5.59 -11.95 -6.92
C PHE A 61 6.70 -11.51 -5.96
N GLY A 62 7.93 -11.36 -6.45
CA GLY A 62 9.07 -10.86 -5.68
C GLY A 62 8.83 -9.49 -5.04
N THR A 63 7.96 -8.65 -5.62
CA THR A 63 7.66 -7.30 -5.09
C THR A 63 6.77 -7.29 -3.84
N ILE A 64 6.03 -8.38 -3.59
CA ILE A 64 5.09 -8.52 -2.47
C ILE A 64 5.49 -9.63 -1.49
N LYS A 65 6.50 -10.44 -1.83
CA LYS A 65 6.93 -11.59 -1.04
C LYS A 65 7.30 -11.23 0.39
N GLU A 66 8.04 -10.14 0.59
CA GLU A 66 8.47 -9.71 1.92
C GLU A 66 7.27 -9.34 2.81
N GLU A 67 6.26 -8.64 2.26
CA GLU A 67 5.03 -8.30 2.97
C GLU A 67 4.26 -9.58 3.37
N ILE A 68 4.12 -10.53 2.45
CA ILE A 68 3.47 -11.81 2.72
C ILE A 68 4.22 -12.57 3.83
N ASP A 69 5.55 -12.70 3.71
CA ASP A 69 6.36 -13.43 4.69
C ASP A 69 6.26 -12.82 6.08
N MET A 70 6.24 -11.49 6.17
CA MET A 70 6.18 -10.74 7.43
C MET A 70 4.81 -10.86 8.12
N HIS A 71 3.73 -10.89 7.34
CA HIS A 71 2.38 -10.86 7.90
C HIS A 71 1.65 -12.20 7.89
N MET A 72 2.14 -13.19 7.14
CA MET A 72 1.47 -14.48 6.95
C MET A 72 2.39 -15.68 7.22
N GLY A 73 3.68 -15.43 7.49
CA GLY A 73 4.70 -16.46 7.58
C GLY A 73 5.19 -16.92 6.20
N LEU A 74 6.18 -17.82 6.20
CA LEU A 74 6.89 -18.22 4.98
C LEU A 74 6.10 -19.18 4.07
N GLU A 75 5.14 -19.91 4.63
CA GLU A 75 4.48 -21.02 3.92
C GLU A 75 3.68 -20.58 2.68
N PRO A 76 2.86 -19.51 2.72
CA PRO A 76 2.15 -19.05 1.53
C PRO A 76 3.09 -18.67 0.38
N SER A 77 4.19 -17.96 0.68
CA SER A 77 5.16 -17.57 -0.34
C SER A 77 5.92 -18.75 -0.94
N LYS A 78 6.27 -19.75 -0.13
CA LYS A 78 6.91 -20.98 -0.62
C LYS A 78 6.01 -21.73 -1.59
N ALA A 79 4.70 -21.82 -1.30
CA ALA A 79 3.74 -22.50 -2.15
C ALA A 79 3.68 -21.85 -3.56
N VAL A 80 3.56 -20.52 -3.60
CA VAL A 80 3.54 -19.77 -4.87
C VAL A 80 4.84 -19.96 -5.66
N LEU A 81 6.01 -19.83 -5.00
CA LEU A 81 7.29 -20.00 -5.67
C LEU A 81 7.49 -21.42 -6.21
N ALA A 82 7.09 -22.44 -5.46
CA ALA A 82 7.14 -23.83 -5.91
C ALA A 82 6.24 -24.07 -7.13
N ALA A 83 5.03 -23.50 -7.14
CA ALA A 83 4.12 -23.60 -8.28
C ALA A 83 4.66 -22.87 -9.53
N ILE A 84 5.32 -21.71 -9.36
CA ILE A 84 6.00 -20.99 -10.44
C ILE A 84 7.13 -21.85 -11.02
N GLU A 85 7.95 -22.47 -10.16
CA GLU A 85 9.08 -23.32 -10.57
C GLU A 85 8.62 -24.58 -11.30
N ALA A 86 7.50 -25.17 -10.84
CA ALA A 86 6.84 -26.29 -11.52
C ALA A 86 6.14 -25.90 -12.82
N LYS A 87 6.08 -24.60 -13.17
CA LYS A 87 5.31 -24.05 -14.29
C LYS A 87 3.83 -24.45 -14.26
N ASP A 88 3.27 -24.58 -13.06
CA ASP A 88 1.85 -24.89 -12.86
C ASP A 88 1.07 -23.58 -12.69
N ARG A 89 0.55 -23.05 -13.80
CA ARG A 89 -0.27 -21.84 -13.80
C ARG A 89 -1.42 -21.94 -12.82
N GLN A 90 -2.12 -23.07 -12.79
CA GLN A 90 -3.34 -23.20 -11.99
C GLN A 90 -3.01 -23.20 -10.50
N ALA A 91 -1.93 -23.86 -10.10
CA ALA A 91 -1.46 -23.82 -8.72
C ALA A 91 -1.03 -22.41 -8.31
N VAL A 92 -0.28 -21.68 -9.15
CA VAL A 92 0.12 -20.29 -8.85
C VAL A 92 -1.10 -19.40 -8.59
N ILE A 93 -2.10 -19.45 -9.48
CA ILE A 93 -3.32 -18.66 -9.33
C ILE A 93 -4.07 -19.04 -8.06
N LYS A 94 -4.25 -20.35 -7.80
CA LYS A 94 -4.97 -20.82 -6.62
C LYS A 94 -4.28 -20.44 -5.31
N ASP A 95 -2.95 -20.50 -5.25
CA ASP A 95 -2.21 -20.14 -4.05
C ASP A 95 -2.22 -18.62 -3.81
N MET A 96 -2.16 -17.81 -4.87
CA MET A 96 -2.38 -16.37 -4.76
C MET A 96 -3.80 -16.02 -4.31
N GLU A 97 -4.83 -16.70 -4.81
CA GLU A 97 -6.21 -16.50 -4.36
C GLU A 97 -6.38 -16.76 -2.86
N LYS A 98 -5.73 -17.80 -2.32
CA LYS A 98 -5.70 -18.05 -0.87
C LYS A 98 -4.97 -16.94 -0.10
N ILE A 99 -3.85 -16.45 -0.62
CA ILE A 99 -3.12 -15.33 -0.02
C ILE A 99 -4.00 -14.09 0.07
N LEU A 100 -4.81 -13.79 -0.96
CA LEU A 100 -5.76 -12.69 -0.92
C LEU A 100 -6.81 -12.87 0.19
N VAL A 101 -7.32 -14.09 0.41
CA VAL A 101 -8.24 -14.36 1.53
C VAL A 101 -7.55 -14.14 2.88
N LEU A 102 -6.32 -14.62 3.06
CA LEU A 102 -5.54 -14.39 4.28
C LEU A 102 -5.25 -12.89 4.50
N ASN A 103 -5.03 -12.14 3.41
CA ASN A 103 -4.83 -10.69 3.46
C ASN A 103 -6.10 -9.95 3.93
N ILE A 104 -7.28 -10.38 3.48
CA ILE A 104 -8.56 -9.87 3.97
C ILE A 104 -8.71 -10.19 5.46
N ALA A 105 -8.45 -11.44 5.87
CA ALA A 105 -8.55 -11.89 7.26
C ALA A 105 -7.69 -11.03 8.20
N ARG A 106 -6.38 -10.91 7.94
CA ARG A 106 -5.47 -10.13 8.81
C ARG A 106 -5.91 -8.67 8.95
N ARG A 107 -6.45 -8.06 7.88
CA ARG A 107 -6.88 -6.66 7.89
C ARG A 107 -8.14 -6.49 8.72
N LEU A 108 -9.12 -7.37 8.56
CA LEU A 108 -10.35 -7.33 9.37
C LEU A 108 -10.07 -7.63 10.85
N ASP A 109 -9.12 -8.51 11.16
CA ASP A 109 -8.68 -8.74 12.55
C ASP A 109 -7.98 -7.52 13.14
N ASN A 110 -7.13 -6.83 12.35
CA ASN A 110 -6.48 -5.60 12.80
C ASN A 110 -7.51 -4.48 13.05
N ILE A 111 -8.55 -4.36 12.22
CA ILE A 111 -9.66 -3.43 12.46
C ILE A 111 -10.38 -3.77 13.76
N GLU A 112 -10.66 -5.04 14.05
CA GLU A 112 -11.29 -5.42 15.31
C GLU A 112 -10.44 -5.04 16.52
N ALA A 113 -9.13 -5.27 16.45
CA ALA A 113 -8.19 -4.93 17.51
C ALA A 113 -8.05 -3.41 17.74
N ASN A 114 -8.19 -2.61 16.69
CA ASN A 114 -8.03 -1.15 16.71
C ASN A 114 -9.33 -0.41 16.34
N PHE A 115 -10.47 -0.97 16.75
CA PHE A 115 -11.78 -0.56 16.24
C PHE A 115 -12.13 0.91 16.54
N ASP A 116 -11.59 1.46 17.62
CA ASP A 116 -11.75 2.85 18.02
C ASP A 116 -10.97 3.85 17.13
N GLN A 117 -9.99 3.37 16.37
CA GLN A 117 -9.17 4.17 15.46
C GLN A 117 -9.86 4.33 14.09
N TYR A 118 -10.87 5.19 14.01
CA TYR A 118 -11.73 5.34 12.81
C TYR A 118 -10.95 5.44 11.49
N ASP A 119 -9.98 6.34 11.37
CA ASP A 119 -9.26 6.57 10.10
C ASP A 119 -8.42 5.35 9.69
N THR A 120 -7.75 4.73 10.66
CA THR A 120 -6.97 3.50 10.44
C THR A 120 -7.89 2.36 10.02
N SER A 121 -8.98 2.14 10.76
CA SER A 121 -9.94 1.08 10.51
C SER A 121 -10.63 1.23 9.15
N LYS A 122 -11.01 2.47 8.78
CA LYS A 122 -11.60 2.78 7.48
C LYS A 122 -10.64 2.51 6.33
N ARG A 123 -9.37 2.91 6.47
CA ARG A 123 -8.32 2.64 5.45
C ARG A 123 -8.07 1.15 5.30
N LEU A 124 -7.94 0.42 6.42
CA LEU A 124 -7.77 -1.03 6.40
C LEU A 124 -8.96 -1.73 5.73
N LEU A 125 -10.18 -1.28 6.01
CA LEU A 125 -11.39 -1.84 5.41
C LEU A 125 -11.43 -1.58 3.90
N ALA A 126 -11.07 -0.37 3.46
CA ALA A 126 -10.96 -0.06 2.04
C ALA A 126 -9.95 -0.97 1.33
N LYS A 127 -8.79 -1.24 1.96
CA LYS A 127 -7.79 -2.18 1.42
C LYS A 127 -8.27 -3.62 1.40
N ALA A 128 -8.97 -4.08 2.44
CA ALA A 128 -9.60 -5.39 2.46
C ALA A 128 -10.66 -5.53 1.35
N PHE A 129 -11.46 -4.48 1.12
CA PHE A 129 -12.42 -4.45 0.03
C PHE A 129 -11.75 -4.43 -1.35
N ALA A 130 -10.68 -3.64 -1.54
CA ALA A 130 -9.90 -3.66 -2.78
C ALA A 130 -9.27 -5.03 -3.07
N THR A 131 -8.86 -5.75 -2.01
CA THR A 131 -8.40 -7.15 -2.11
C THR A 131 -9.54 -8.07 -2.55
N TYR A 132 -10.73 -7.88 -1.98
CA TYR A 132 -11.94 -8.60 -2.38
C TYR A 132 -12.32 -8.35 -3.85
N GLU A 133 -12.19 -7.12 -4.35
CA GLU A 133 -12.48 -6.80 -5.76
C GLU A 133 -11.63 -7.64 -6.74
N ALA A 134 -10.42 -8.04 -6.35
CA ALA A 134 -9.60 -8.94 -7.16
C ALA A 134 -10.13 -10.39 -7.20
N LEU A 135 -10.84 -10.81 -6.15
CA LEU A 135 -11.49 -12.12 -6.04
C LEU A 135 -12.92 -12.13 -6.61
N SER A 136 -13.60 -10.97 -6.60
CA SER A 136 -15.00 -10.81 -7.00
C SER A 136 -15.33 -11.45 -8.35
N PRO A 137 -14.53 -11.32 -9.44
CA PRO A 137 -14.85 -11.97 -10.72
C PRO A 137 -14.97 -13.50 -10.63
N ILE A 138 -14.23 -14.14 -9.73
CA ILE A 138 -14.28 -15.60 -9.53
C ILE A 138 -15.59 -16.00 -8.84
N ILE A 139 -15.98 -15.23 -7.83
CA ILE A 139 -17.21 -15.47 -7.07
C ILE A 139 -18.42 -15.14 -7.94
N GLN A 140 -18.44 -13.98 -8.58
CA GLN A 140 -19.49 -13.55 -9.49
C GLN A 140 -19.70 -14.53 -10.65
N GLY A 141 -18.63 -15.11 -11.19
CA GLY A 141 -18.72 -16.14 -12.24
C GLY A 141 -19.39 -17.44 -11.79
N LYS A 142 -19.45 -17.71 -10.47
CA LYS A 142 -20.08 -18.91 -9.89
C LYS A 142 -21.44 -18.61 -9.27
N ASP A 143 -21.53 -17.53 -8.51
CA ASP A 143 -22.70 -17.08 -7.77
C ASP A 143 -22.71 -15.54 -7.64
N PRO A 144 -23.41 -14.83 -8.56
CA PRO A 144 -23.56 -13.38 -8.51
C PRO A 144 -24.29 -12.88 -7.26
N ALA A 145 -25.18 -13.68 -6.67
CA ALA A 145 -25.91 -13.28 -5.47
C ALA A 145 -24.99 -13.28 -4.25
N LEU A 146 -24.08 -14.27 -4.18
CA LEU A 146 -23.05 -14.33 -3.16
C LEU A 146 -22.06 -13.16 -3.26
N ASP A 147 -21.64 -12.77 -4.47
CA ASP A 147 -20.81 -11.58 -4.66
C ASP A 147 -21.49 -10.31 -4.13
N LYS A 148 -22.78 -10.13 -4.46
CA LYS A 148 -23.59 -9.02 -3.96
C LYS A 148 -23.71 -9.05 -2.43
N GLN A 149 -23.88 -10.23 -1.84
CA GLN A 149 -23.92 -10.39 -0.39
C GLN A 149 -22.60 -9.95 0.25
N LEU A 150 -21.46 -10.37 -0.27
CA LEU A 150 -20.15 -10.01 0.27
C LEU A 150 -19.91 -8.49 0.20
N ARG A 151 -20.23 -7.85 -0.92
CA ARG A 151 -20.18 -6.37 -1.05
C ARG A 151 -21.04 -5.68 0.00
N THR A 152 -22.25 -6.21 0.21
CA THR A 152 -23.17 -5.69 1.24
C THR A 152 -22.60 -5.85 2.65
N GLU A 153 -21.88 -6.94 2.94
CA GLU A 153 -21.21 -7.12 4.24
C GLU A 153 -20.02 -6.17 4.42
N PHE A 154 -19.25 -5.87 3.36
CA PHE A 154 -18.23 -4.82 3.42
C PHE A 154 -18.84 -3.43 3.70
N ASP A 155 -19.99 -3.11 3.08
CA ASP A 155 -20.72 -1.87 3.36
C ASP A 155 -21.24 -1.80 4.80
N LYS A 156 -21.76 -2.91 5.33
CA LYS A 156 -22.17 -3.01 6.74
C LYS A 156 -20.99 -2.85 7.69
N ALA A 157 -19.86 -3.50 7.41
CA ALA A 157 -18.62 -3.32 8.15
C ALA A 157 -18.19 -1.84 8.13
N LEU A 158 -18.28 -1.15 6.99
CA LEU A 158 -17.93 0.26 6.88
C LEU A 158 -18.85 1.14 7.72
N HIS A 159 -20.17 0.91 7.64
CA HIS A 159 -21.14 1.65 8.44
C HIS A 159 -20.96 1.41 9.95
N SER A 160 -20.55 0.20 10.34
CA SER A 160 -20.32 -0.16 11.73
C SER A 160 -19.13 0.58 12.36
N LEU A 161 -18.17 1.07 11.56
CA LEU A 161 -17.07 1.91 12.07
C LEU A 161 -17.58 3.26 12.62
N GLY A 162 -18.82 3.65 12.31
CA GLY A 162 -19.37 4.95 12.68
C GLY A 162 -18.80 6.08 11.80
N ASN A 163 -18.82 7.30 12.33
CA ASN A 163 -18.23 8.48 11.72
C ASN A 163 -17.99 9.52 12.82
N PRO A 164 -16.77 9.97 13.10
CA PRO A 164 -16.53 11.01 14.11
C PRO A 164 -17.14 12.37 13.72
N GLY A 165 -17.47 12.59 12.45
CA GLY A 165 -17.99 13.86 11.97
C GLY A 165 -16.91 14.96 11.91
N LEU A 166 -17.24 16.07 11.25
CA LEU A 166 -16.36 17.25 11.22
C LEU A 166 -16.74 18.15 12.39
N PHE A 167 -15.89 18.24 13.40
CA PHE A 167 -16.19 18.94 14.66
C PHE A 167 -17.47 18.43 15.35
N GLY A 168 -17.76 17.13 15.27
CA GLY A 168 -18.97 16.50 15.82
C GLY A 168 -20.23 16.66 14.96
N VAL A 169 -20.17 17.44 13.87
CA VAL A 169 -21.29 17.51 12.92
C VAL A 169 -21.30 16.25 12.06
N GLY A 170 -22.43 15.53 12.07
CA GLY A 170 -22.61 14.29 11.32
C GLY A 170 -22.03 13.05 12.00
N GLU A 171 -21.80 13.11 13.32
CA GLU A 171 -21.32 11.99 14.11
C GLU A 171 -22.28 10.78 14.01
N LYS A 172 -21.71 9.59 13.83
CA LYS A 172 -22.39 8.30 13.91
C LYS A 172 -21.62 7.42 14.88
N LYS A 173 -22.34 6.82 15.82
CA LYS A 173 -21.74 5.88 16.77
C LYS A 173 -21.27 4.63 16.05
N SER A 174 -20.09 4.15 16.45
CA SER A 174 -19.55 2.87 16.02
C SER A 174 -20.29 1.72 16.71
N ASP A 175 -20.37 0.57 16.05
CA ASP A 175 -20.97 -0.68 16.53
C ASP A 175 -20.04 -1.86 16.26
N ILE A 176 -19.26 -2.25 17.28
CA ILE A 176 -18.30 -3.35 17.15
C ILE A 176 -18.98 -4.70 16.94
N ASN A 177 -20.20 -4.90 17.43
CA ASN A 177 -20.92 -6.16 17.27
C ASN A 177 -21.40 -6.32 15.82
N ALA A 178 -21.89 -5.23 15.22
CA ALA A 178 -22.20 -5.21 13.79
C ALA A 178 -20.95 -5.48 12.94
N PHE A 179 -19.81 -4.89 13.29
CA PHE A 179 -18.54 -5.17 12.61
C PHE A 179 -18.16 -6.66 12.68
N LYS A 180 -18.13 -7.23 13.88
CA LYS A 180 -17.76 -8.64 14.11
C LYS A 180 -18.65 -9.59 13.30
N LYS A 181 -19.95 -9.32 13.24
CA LYS A 181 -20.90 -10.14 12.46
C LYS A 181 -20.63 -10.08 10.96
N SER A 182 -20.36 -8.90 10.41
CA SER A 182 -19.99 -8.75 9.00
C SER A 182 -18.63 -9.39 8.71
N LYS A 183 -17.63 -9.19 9.58
CA LYS A 183 -16.33 -9.86 9.50
C LYS A 183 -16.50 -11.37 9.44
N GLU A 184 -17.21 -11.96 10.40
CA GLU A 184 -17.43 -13.41 10.47
C GLU A 184 -18.10 -13.94 9.20
N THR A 185 -19.10 -13.22 8.69
CA THR A 185 -19.79 -13.59 7.44
C THR A 185 -18.84 -13.55 6.25
N ILE A 186 -18.08 -12.46 6.08
CA ILE A 186 -17.11 -12.31 4.99
C ILE A 186 -16.07 -13.44 5.04
N LEU A 187 -15.47 -13.65 6.21
CA LEU A 187 -14.38 -14.61 6.38
C LEU A 187 -14.84 -16.06 6.21
N THR A 188 -16.01 -16.42 6.76
CA THR A 188 -16.58 -17.76 6.61
C THR A 188 -16.86 -18.08 5.14
N VAL A 189 -17.49 -17.15 4.42
CA VAL A 189 -17.82 -17.34 3.01
C VAL A 189 -16.55 -17.46 2.18
N LEU A 190 -15.57 -16.56 2.35
CA LEU A 190 -14.32 -16.61 1.58
C LEU A 190 -13.52 -17.87 1.91
N GLN A 191 -13.44 -18.27 3.18
CA GLN A 191 -12.77 -19.51 3.58
C GLN A 191 -13.36 -20.73 2.87
N GLN A 192 -14.69 -20.82 2.80
CA GLN A 192 -15.40 -21.91 2.11
C GLN A 192 -15.17 -21.87 0.60
N GLN A 193 -15.34 -20.69 -0.04
CA GLN A 193 -15.22 -20.54 -1.49
C GLN A 193 -13.82 -20.87 -2.02
N PHE A 194 -12.78 -20.63 -1.22
CA PHE A 194 -11.39 -20.86 -1.60
C PHE A 194 -10.76 -22.08 -0.92
N GLY A 195 -11.53 -22.82 -0.10
CA GLY A 195 -11.13 -24.09 0.49
C GLY A 195 -9.95 -23.98 1.48
N LEU A 196 -9.90 -22.92 2.28
CA LEU A 196 -8.87 -22.77 3.32
C LEU A 196 -9.21 -23.57 4.57
N LYS A 197 -8.24 -24.33 5.10
CA LYS A 197 -8.40 -25.10 6.35
C LYS A 197 -8.47 -24.19 7.58
N SER A 198 -7.72 -23.09 7.56
CA SER A 198 -7.67 -22.09 8.61
C SER A 198 -7.41 -20.72 7.97
N LEU A 199 -7.87 -19.67 8.66
CA LEU A 199 -7.55 -18.28 8.36
C LEU A 199 -6.48 -17.71 9.30
N GLU A 200 -6.01 -18.51 10.26
CA GLU A 200 -4.92 -18.11 11.14
C GLU A 200 -3.62 -17.97 10.33
N VAL A 201 -3.01 -16.81 10.46
CA VAL A 201 -1.69 -16.47 9.96
C VAL A 201 -0.77 -16.29 11.16
N GLY A 202 0.42 -16.90 11.11
CA GLY A 202 1.28 -17.17 12.27
C GLY A 202 1.50 -15.97 13.19
N HIS A 203 1.54 -16.25 14.50
CA HIS A 203 1.62 -15.31 15.63
C HIS A 203 2.29 -13.98 15.29
N PHE A 204 1.46 -12.94 15.16
CA PHE A 204 1.90 -11.56 15.07
C PHE A 204 2.67 -11.21 16.35
N SER A 205 3.94 -10.82 16.21
CA SER A 205 4.54 -9.96 17.23
C SER A 205 3.83 -8.61 17.18
N ASP A 206 3.55 -7.99 18.33
CA ASP A 206 2.83 -6.70 18.44
C ASP A 206 3.43 -5.56 17.58
N SER A 207 4.60 -5.76 16.97
CA SER A 207 5.21 -4.90 15.95
C SER A 207 4.57 -4.96 14.55
N ALA A 208 3.69 -5.94 14.28
CA ALA A 208 3.09 -6.20 12.97
C ALA A 208 1.69 -5.58 12.79
N THR A 209 1.22 -4.77 13.74
CA THR A 209 0.18 -3.78 13.44
C THR A 209 0.71 -2.95 12.29
N GLU A 210 -0.03 -2.83 11.18
CA GLU A 210 0.29 -1.80 10.17
C GLU A 210 0.41 -0.49 10.94
N LYS A 211 1.65 -0.06 11.17
CA LYS A 211 1.91 1.23 11.80
C LYS A 211 1.09 2.18 10.95
N PRO A 212 0.19 3.01 11.54
CA PRO A 212 -0.40 4.07 10.76
C PRO A 212 0.77 4.71 10.05
N ASP A 213 0.69 4.79 8.71
CA ASP A 213 1.69 5.48 7.92
C ASP A 213 2.13 6.65 8.77
N GLU A 214 3.43 6.80 8.99
CA GLU A 214 3.90 8.07 9.50
C GLU A 214 3.35 9.08 8.47
N VAL A 215 2.19 9.66 8.77
CA VAL A 215 2.01 11.08 8.80
C VAL A 215 3.21 11.49 9.63
N LYS A 216 4.36 11.64 8.94
CA LYS A 216 5.32 12.65 9.27
C LYS A 216 4.40 13.81 9.50
N LYS A 217 4.09 14.08 10.77
CA LYS A 217 3.50 15.33 11.15
C LYS A 217 4.37 16.27 10.37
N LYS A 218 3.79 16.98 9.40
CA LYS A 218 4.40 18.22 9.00
C LYS A 218 4.32 19.01 10.29
N GLU A 219 5.31 18.81 11.16
CA GLU A 219 5.71 19.80 12.12
C GLU A 219 6.04 20.97 11.23
N TRP A 220 5.04 21.81 11.01
CA TRP A 220 5.24 23.17 10.61
C TRP A 220 6.39 23.66 11.46
N THR A 221 7.44 24.15 10.79
CA THR A 221 8.68 24.56 11.44
C THR A 221 8.34 25.35 12.69
N ASP A 222 8.58 24.76 13.85
CA ASP A 222 8.21 25.37 15.12
C ASP A 222 9.01 26.67 15.28
N LEU A 223 8.35 27.81 15.03
CA LEU A 223 8.99 29.13 14.97
C LEU A 223 9.45 29.63 16.35
N SER A 224 9.09 28.91 17.42
CA SER A 224 9.55 29.21 18.79
C SER A 224 11.01 28.80 19.02
N LYS A 225 11.57 27.91 18.20
CA LYS A 225 12.96 27.45 18.34
C LYS A 225 13.90 28.34 17.50
N PRO A 226 14.92 28.98 18.10
CA PRO A 226 15.80 29.93 17.41
C PRO A 226 16.60 29.29 16.27
N LYS A 227 16.83 27.96 16.34
CA LYS A 227 17.53 27.20 15.28
C LYS A 227 16.74 27.14 13.97
N ASN A 228 15.41 27.29 14.02
CA ASN A 228 14.54 27.23 12.84
C ASN A 228 14.53 28.54 12.04
N TRP A 229 15.09 29.63 12.60
CA TRP A 229 15.27 30.90 11.90
C TRP A 229 16.56 30.98 11.09
N ILE A 230 17.50 30.05 11.30
CA ILE A 230 18.80 30.03 10.63
C ILE A 230 18.68 30.05 9.09
N PRO A 231 17.80 29.26 8.44
CA PRO A 231 17.65 29.30 6.99
C PRO A 231 17.16 30.67 6.50
N LEU A 232 16.26 31.31 7.25
CA LEU A 232 15.70 32.62 6.90
C LEU A 232 16.78 33.72 7.00
N ILE A 233 17.61 33.67 8.05
CA ILE A 233 18.73 34.60 8.26
C ILE A 233 19.75 34.48 7.12
N ILE A 234 20.05 33.25 6.66
CA ILE A 234 20.97 33.02 5.53
C ILE A 234 20.41 33.65 4.25
N ILE A 235 19.11 33.48 3.97
CA ILE A 235 18.48 34.09 2.79
C ILE A 235 18.55 35.62 2.86
N VAL A 236 18.22 36.20 4.03
CA VAL A 236 18.31 37.66 4.23
C VAL A 236 19.75 38.16 4.08
N ALA A 237 20.74 37.44 4.59
CA ALA A 237 22.15 37.80 4.44
C ALA A 237 22.62 37.77 2.97
N ILE A 238 22.13 36.82 2.17
CA ILE A 238 22.41 36.76 0.72
C ILE A 238 21.76 37.94 0.00
N ILE A 239 20.51 38.29 0.33
CA ILE A 239 19.80 39.43 -0.28
C ILE A 239 20.52 40.75 0.06
N ILE A 240 20.89 40.95 1.34
CA ILE A 240 21.64 42.15 1.75
C ILE A 240 23.02 42.18 1.09
N GLY A 241 23.72 41.04 1.04
CA GLY A 241 25.03 40.94 0.39
C GLY A 241 24.98 41.30 -1.09
N THR A 242 24.00 40.79 -1.82
CA THR A 242 23.80 41.09 -3.25
C THR A 242 23.39 42.54 -3.48
N ALA A 243 22.51 43.11 -2.64
CA ALA A 243 22.15 44.53 -2.69
C ALA A 243 23.35 45.45 -2.42
N LEU A 244 24.19 45.13 -1.43
CA LEU A 244 25.39 45.91 -1.12
C LEU A 244 26.45 45.84 -2.23
N ILE A 245 26.62 44.66 -2.86
CA ILE A 245 27.50 44.50 -4.02
C ILE A 245 26.99 45.32 -5.20
N TYR A 246 25.68 45.30 -5.45
CA TYR A 246 25.03 46.07 -6.51
C TYR A 246 25.21 47.59 -6.32
N VAL A 247 24.96 48.10 -5.10
CA VAL A 247 25.14 49.52 -4.77
C VAL A 247 26.61 49.94 -4.83
N ARG A 248 27.55 49.10 -4.36
CA ARG A 248 28.99 49.38 -4.46
C ARG A 248 29.49 49.40 -5.91
N ARG A 249 28.96 48.54 -6.78
CA ARG A 249 29.29 48.56 -8.21
C ARG A 249 28.75 49.80 -8.91
N ARG A 250 27.57 50.29 -8.52
CA ARG A 250 26.96 51.51 -9.08
C ARG A 250 27.67 52.81 -8.65
N LYS A 251 28.34 52.85 -7.50
CA LYS A 251 29.14 54.00 -7.05
C LYS A 251 30.58 54.05 -7.61
N ARG A 252 31.02 52.99 -8.30
CA ARG A 252 32.35 52.88 -8.93
C ARG A 252 32.31 53.01 -10.46
N ALA A 253 31.13 53.23 -11.03
CA ALA A 253 30.90 53.68 -12.39
C ALA A 253 30.53 55.16 -12.34
#